data_AF-A0A212PGE4-F1
#
_entry.id   AF-A0A212PGE4-F1
#
_cell.length_a   1.000
_cell.length_b   1.000
_cell.length_c   1.000
_cell.angle_alpha   90.00
_cell.angle_beta   90.00
_cell.angle_gamma   90.00
#
_symmetry.space_group_name_H-M   'P 1'
#
loop_
_entity.id
_entity.type
_entity.pdbx_description
1 polymer ?
#
loop_
_entity_poly.entity_id
_entity_poly.type
_entity_poly.pdbx_seq_one_letter_code
_entity_poly.pdbx_strand_id
1 'polypeptide(L)'
;MMSIKKCLLAVVVVNLCAYSFGCANHVKVDTIVEANVVRTKLSHTIDIETNTGSLVTSPVINASVQENKAFKVATYELKTDYDVVTPYQGARELYEFPVGVAALPVAVVVNMTDFLLFGLVPNKFTDSLLDWSFAGVNPFLNIESEERTERTVLKSDKKLLDEKEEHIKKPLFNQEIIVVAGDDDRMKITLDQNGKAEISLIKLSSVSNNIDRIKILAQAEDVFGEKEIDVSRQLRNQLEQASVITKKYTTLVFNEANPQDVEKVDLTVLSRDLMSLSKLGFEADSLRIEKKAMSLMSETKKKTFKAEIDKALAPDAPAVTLTTEKTADSN
;
A
#
# COMPACT_ATOMS: atom_id res chain seq x y z
N MET A 1 -88.14 -15.00 -23.84
CA MET A 1 -87.45 -15.79 -22.79
C MET A 1 -86.01 -16.21 -23.17
N MET A 2 -85.20 -15.36 -23.83
CA MET A 2 -83.86 -15.76 -24.35
C MET A 2 -82.68 -14.89 -23.89
N SER A 3 -82.85 -14.08 -22.83
CA SER A 3 -81.82 -13.13 -22.35
C SER A 3 -81.13 -13.58 -21.03
N ILE A 4 -81.87 -14.26 -20.15
CA ILE A 4 -81.37 -14.65 -18.81
C ILE A 4 -80.28 -15.75 -18.89
N LYS A 5 -80.42 -16.73 -19.80
CA LYS A 5 -79.43 -17.82 -19.94
C LYS A 5 -78.07 -17.36 -20.48
N LYS A 6 -78.05 -16.31 -21.31
CA LYS A 6 -76.80 -15.74 -21.86
C LYS A 6 -76.06 -14.88 -20.83
N CYS A 7 -76.80 -14.15 -19.98
CA CYS A 7 -76.20 -13.43 -18.84
C CYS A 7 -75.62 -14.40 -17.79
N LEU A 8 -76.32 -15.48 -17.46
CA LEU A 8 -75.82 -16.46 -16.48
C LEU A 8 -74.53 -17.14 -16.98
N LEU A 9 -74.47 -17.50 -18.27
CA LEU A 9 -73.27 -18.09 -18.87
C LEU A 9 -72.10 -17.09 -18.89
N ALA A 10 -72.35 -15.81 -19.20
CA ALA A 10 -71.31 -14.79 -19.19
C ALA A 10 -70.77 -14.52 -17.78
N VAL A 11 -71.63 -14.51 -16.74
CA VAL A 11 -71.21 -14.31 -15.35
C VAL A 11 -70.40 -15.51 -14.83
N VAL A 12 -70.77 -16.73 -15.24
CA VAL A 12 -70.01 -17.94 -14.89
C VAL A 12 -68.65 -17.96 -15.61
N VAL A 13 -68.59 -17.61 -16.90
CA VAL A 13 -67.31 -17.56 -17.65
C VAL A 13 -66.40 -16.46 -17.12
N VAL A 14 -66.93 -15.28 -16.79
CA VAL A 14 -66.14 -14.18 -16.21
C VAL A 14 -65.64 -14.52 -14.80
N ASN A 15 -66.45 -15.19 -13.96
CA ASN A 15 -65.98 -15.68 -12.66
C ASN A 15 -64.93 -16.77 -12.82
N LEU A 16 -65.11 -17.72 -13.74
CA LEU A 16 -64.14 -18.79 -13.99
C LEU A 16 -62.80 -18.23 -14.47
N CYS A 17 -62.82 -17.23 -15.37
CA CYS A 17 -61.62 -16.53 -15.81
C CYS A 17 -60.98 -15.69 -14.70
N ALA A 18 -61.76 -15.06 -13.82
CA ALA A 18 -61.22 -14.30 -12.68
C ALA A 18 -60.53 -15.20 -11.64
N TYR A 19 -61.00 -16.44 -11.47
CA TYR A 19 -60.34 -17.44 -10.63
C TYR A 19 -59.07 -18.03 -11.28
N SER A 20 -58.95 -18.04 -12.61
CA SER A 20 -57.77 -18.55 -13.32
C SER A 20 -56.60 -17.58 -13.43
N PHE A 21 -56.78 -16.29 -13.10
CA PHE A 21 -55.72 -15.26 -13.14
C PHE A 21 -55.34 -14.71 -11.77
N GLY A 22 -55.75 -15.38 -10.68
CA GLY A 22 -55.32 -15.03 -9.33
C GLY A 22 -53.85 -15.38 -9.11
N CYS A 23 -52.96 -14.40 -9.30
CA CYS A 23 -51.53 -14.48 -8.98
C CYS A 23 -51.31 -14.71 -7.48
N ALA A 24 -51.41 -15.96 -7.02
CA ALA A 24 -50.88 -16.37 -5.73
C ALA A 24 -49.44 -16.88 -5.91
N ASN A 25 -48.56 -16.03 -6.44
CA ASN A 25 -47.13 -16.32 -6.44
C ASN A 25 -46.66 -16.12 -4.99
N HIS A 26 -46.56 -17.20 -4.22
CA HIS A 26 -45.90 -17.20 -2.91
C HIS A 26 -44.40 -16.94 -3.15
N VAL A 27 -44.07 -15.68 -3.41
CA VAL A 27 -42.71 -15.20 -3.50
C VAL A 27 -42.10 -15.35 -2.12
N LYS A 28 -41.24 -16.35 -1.94
CA LYS A 28 -40.39 -16.44 -0.76
C LYS A 28 -39.39 -15.29 -0.89
N VAL A 29 -39.54 -14.27 -0.05
CA VAL A 29 -38.53 -13.20 0.06
C VAL A 29 -37.43 -13.75 0.95
N ASP A 30 -36.24 -13.92 0.39
CA ASP A 30 -35.04 -14.29 1.14
C ASP A 30 -34.25 -13.02 1.47
N THR A 31 -33.92 -12.83 2.74
CA THR A 31 -33.21 -11.64 3.21
C THR A 31 -31.82 -12.07 3.66
N ILE A 32 -30.79 -11.60 2.97
CA ILE A 32 -29.39 -11.82 3.37
C ILE A 32 -28.87 -10.53 3.98
N VAL A 33 -28.27 -10.67 5.17
CA VAL A 33 -27.61 -9.58 5.89
C VAL A 33 -26.11 -9.84 5.88
N GLU A 34 -25.35 -8.97 5.24
CA GLU A 34 -23.90 -9.06 5.14
C GLU A 34 -23.22 -7.83 5.71
N ALA A 35 -22.10 -8.03 6.40
CA ALA A 35 -21.24 -6.95 6.83
C ALA A 35 -20.27 -6.57 5.70
N ASN A 36 -20.31 -5.33 5.24
CA ASN A 36 -19.43 -4.79 4.22
C ASN A 36 -18.52 -3.71 4.83
N VAL A 37 -17.21 -3.88 4.72
CA VAL A 37 -16.23 -2.91 5.22
C VAL A 37 -15.67 -2.12 4.05
N VAL A 38 -15.94 -0.82 4.01
CA VAL A 38 -15.42 0.09 3.00
C VAL A 38 -14.30 0.92 3.61
N ARG A 39 -13.15 0.95 2.93
CA ARG A 39 -12.01 1.80 3.29
C ARG A 39 -11.87 2.92 2.27
N THR A 40 -11.99 4.16 2.73
CA THR A 40 -11.80 5.35 1.91
C THR A 40 -10.58 6.12 2.38
N LYS A 41 -9.63 6.39 1.47
CA LYS A 41 -8.41 7.17 1.76
C LYS A 41 -8.80 8.63 2.01
N LEU A 42 -8.50 9.15 3.20
CA LEU A 42 -8.76 10.55 3.59
C LEU A 42 -7.56 11.43 3.30
N SER A 43 -6.39 11.03 3.78
CA SER A 43 -5.16 11.80 3.63
C SER A 43 -3.97 10.90 3.36
N HIS A 44 -2.98 11.47 2.70
CA HIS A 44 -1.71 10.84 2.41
C HIS A 44 -0.64 11.92 2.43
N THR A 45 0.26 11.84 3.40
CA THR A 45 1.35 12.79 3.58
C THR A 45 2.67 12.05 3.76
N ILE A 46 3.76 12.73 3.43
CA ILE A 46 5.12 12.26 3.68
C ILE A 46 5.74 13.20 4.70
N ASP A 47 6.13 12.64 5.83
CA ASP A 47 6.76 13.38 6.91
C ASP A 47 8.26 13.07 6.88
N ILE A 48 9.05 14.13 6.74
CA ILE A 48 10.51 14.08 6.72
C ILE A 48 11.01 14.71 8.02
N GLU A 49 11.58 13.87 8.87
CA GLU A 49 12.20 14.27 10.12
C GLU A 49 13.71 14.21 9.99
N THR A 50 14.40 15.18 10.56
CA THR A 50 15.87 15.22 10.61
C THR A 50 16.35 15.23 12.05
N ASN A 51 17.53 14.67 12.30
CA ASN A 51 18.21 14.79 13.60
C ASN A 51 18.61 16.23 13.96
N THR A 52 18.53 17.13 12.99
CA THR A 52 18.78 18.56 13.14
C THR A 52 17.44 19.31 13.07
N GLY A 53 17.35 20.42 13.82
CA GLY A 53 16.18 21.29 13.81
C GLY A 53 16.12 22.13 12.53
N SER A 54 15.78 23.42 12.65
CA SER A 54 15.78 24.34 11.51
C SER A 54 17.18 24.72 11.02
N LEU A 55 18.23 24.48 11.82
CA LEU A 55 19.60 24.87 11.54
C LEU A 55 20.57 23.68 11.68
N VAL A 56 21.35 23.44 10.62
CA VAL A 56 22.36 22.39 10.59
C VAL A 56 23.70 22.90 11.08
N THR A 57 24.24 22.23 12.09
CA THR A 57 25.57 22.51 12.67
C THR A 57 26.54 21.34 12.53
N SER A 58 26.04 20.16 12.13
CA SER A 58 26.82 18.94 11.97
C SER A 58 27.10 18.66 10.48
N PRO A 59 28.26 18.09 10.12
CA PRO A 59 28.60 17.69 8.76
C PRO A 59 27.78 16.51 8.22
N VAL A 60 27.07 15.80 9.11
CA VAL A 60 26.21 14.67 8.77
C VAL A 60 24.79 14.93 9.26
N ILE A 61 23.82 14.75 8.36
CA ILE A 61 22.39 14.82 8.64
C ILE A 61 21.80 13.42 8.53
N ASN A 62 21.07 13.00 9.56
CA ASN A 62 20.26 11.79 9.50
C ASN A 62 18.82 12.19 9.23
N ALA A 63 18.31 11.79 8.07
CA ALA A 63 16.92 11.97 7.68
C ALA A 63 16.13 10.68 7.92
N SER A 64 14.93 10.79 8.46
CA SER A 64 13.94 9.72 8.61
C SER A 64 12.71 10.12 7.82
N VAL A 65 12.28 9.27 6.90
CA VAL A 65 11.14 9.53 6.03
C VAL A 65 10.03 8.54 6.36
N GLN A 66 8.86 9.07 6.68
CA GLN A 66 7.68 8.29 7.05
C GLN A 66 6.51 8.67 6.16
N GLU A 67 5.77 7.67 5.71
CA GLU A 67 4.52 7.79 4.99
C GLU A 67 3.37 7.70 5.99
N ASN A 68 2.49 8.70 5.98
CA ASN A 68 1.32 8.77 6.84
C ASN A 68 0.06 8.73 5.99
N LYS A 69 -0.75 7.68 6.18
CA LYS A 69 -2.02 7.48 5.48
C LYS A 69 -3.16 7.47 6.49
N ALA A 70 -4.16 8.33 6.29
CA ALA A 70 -5.41 8.28 7.06
C ALA A 70 -6.52 7.66 6.21
N PHE A 71 -7.26 6.75 6.81
CA PHE A 71 -8.38 6.06 6.17
C PHE A 71 -9.65 6.22 7.01
N LYS A 72 -10.76 6.52 6.34
CA LYS A 72 -12.10 6.36 6.89
C LYS A 72 -12.51 4.91 6.67
N VAL A 73 -12.71 4.18 7.75
CA VAL A 73 -13.20 2.79 7.69
C VAL A 73 -14.64 2.79 8.16
N ALA A 74 -15.54 2.54 7.23
CA ALA A 74 -16.97 2.48 7.48
C ALA A 74 -17.46 1.04 7.31
N THR A 75 -18.14 0.53 8.33
CA THR A 75 -18.77 -0.79 8.31
C THR A 75 -20.25 -0.61 8.04
N TYR A 76 -20.73 -1.18 6.94
CA TYR A 76 -22.13 -1.16 6.56
C TYR A 76 -22.74 -2.53 6.75
N GLU A 77 -23.96 -2.56 7.27
CA GLU A 77 -24.86 -3.69 7.14
C GLU A 77 -25.59 -3.55 5.81
N LEU A 78 -25.33 -4.48 4.89
CA LEU A 78 -26.03 -4.58 3.63
C LEU A 78 -27.16 -5.60 3.82
N LYS A 79 -28.39 -5.11 3.82
CA LYS A 79 -29.58 -5.96 3.79
C LYS A 79 -30.06 -6.05 2.35
N THR A 80 -29.87 -7.21 1.74
CA THR A 80 -30.34 -7.47 0.38
C THR A 80 -31.52 -8.43 0.44
N ASP A 81 -32.67 -7.94 0.01
CA ASP A 81 -33.89 -8.73 -0.14
C ASP A 81 -33.92 -9.31 -1.56
N TYR A 82 -34.02 -10.62 -1.68
CA TYR A 82 -34.09 -11.36 -2.92
C TYR A 82 -35.51 -11.88 -3.17
N ASP A 83 -35.96 -11.73 -4.41
CA ASP A 83 -37.07 -12.50 -4.96
C ASP A 83 -36.54 -13.88 -5.36
N VAL A 84 -37.17 -14.92 -4.86
CA VAL A 84 -36.89 -16.29 -5.25
C VAL A 84 -37.92 -16.70 -6.29
N VAL A 85 -37.52 -16.69 -7.56
CA VAL A 85 -38.41 -17.01 -8.68
C VAL A 85 -38.02 -18.35 -9.29
N THR A 86 -39.01 -19.18 -9.61
CA THR A 86 -38.80 -20.36 -10.45
C THR A 86 -38.94 -19.94 -11.93
N PRO A 87 -37.87 -20.03 -12.75
CA PRO A 87 -37.96 -19.64 -14.15
C PRO A 87 -38.91 -20.58 -14.93
N TYR A 88 -39.59 -20.02 -15.94
CA TYR A 88 -40.51 -20.70 -16.87
C TYR A 88 -41.83 -21.26 -16.29
N GLN A 89 -42.51 -20.48 -15.44
CA GLN A 89 -43.79 -20.87 -14.82
C GLN A 89 -44.83 -21.46 -15.81
N GLY A 90 -45.06 -20.83 -16.97
CA GLY A 90 -46.07 -21.31 -17.92
C GLY A 90 -45.74 -22.64 -18.62
N ALA A 91 -44.47 -22.90 -18.92
CA ALA A 91 -44.05 -24.20 -19.48
C ALA A 91 -44.08 -25.30 -18.41
N ARG A 92 -43.87 -24.91 -17.14
CA ARG A 92 -43.91 -25.79 -15.98
C ARG A 92 -45.32 -26.29 -15.69
N GLU A 93 -46.27 -25.37 -15.60
CA GLU A 93 -47.69 -25.67 -15.38
C GLU A 93 -48.24 -26.69 -16.41
N LEU A 94 -47.74 -26.65 -17.65
CA LEU A 94 -48.17 -27.56 -18.72
C LEU A 94 -47.86 -29.04 -18.46
N TYR A 95 -46.77 -29.35 -17.76
CA TYR A 95 -46.39 -30.76 -17.47
C TYR A 95 -46.64 -31.16 -16.01
N GLU A 96 -46.55 -30.23 -15.06
CA GLU A 96 -46.80 -30.55 -13.63
C GLU A 96 -48.28 -30.83 -13.36
N PHE A 97 -49.19 -30.11 -14.02
CA PHE A 97 -50.63 -30.29 -13.83
C PHE A 97 -51.13 -31.68 -14.25
N PRO A 98 -50.87 -32.17 -15.48
CA PRO A 98 -51.30 -33.52 -15.87
C PRO A 98 -50.68 -34.62 -14.99
N VAL A 99 -49.42 -34.43 -14.59
CA VAL A 99 -48.70 -35.41 -13.77
C VAL A 99 -49.26 -35.43 -12.34
N GLY A 100 -49.53 -34.27 -11.73
CA GLY A 100 -50.19 -34.17 -10.43
C GLY A 100 -51.59 -34.79 -10.43
N VAL A 101 -52.39 -34.51 -11.49
CA VAL A 101 -53.73 -35.09 -11.67
C VAL A 101 -53.67 -36.62 -11.77
N ALA A 102 -52.66 -37.16 -12.45
CA ALA A 102 -52.47 -38.61 -12.53
C ALA A 102 -51.92 -39.22 -11.23
N ALA A 103 -51.09 -38.47 -10.50
CA ALA A 103 -50.43 -38.94 -9.28
C ALA A 103 -51.36 -38.90 -8.05
N LEU A 104 -52.31 -37.96 -7.98
CA LEU A 104 -53.19 -37.80 -6.82
C LEU A 104 -54.02 -39.05 -6.48
N PRO A 105 -54.68 -39.75 -7.44
CA PRO A 105 -55.36 -41.01 -7.14
C PRO A 105 -54.41 -42.08 -6.61
N VAL A 106 -53.19 -42.15 -7.15
CA VAL A 106 -52.16 -43.09 -6.70
C VAL A 106 -51.72 -42.75 -5.28
N ALA A 107 -51.48 -41.48 -4.98
CA ALA A 107 -51.09 -41.01 -3.64
C ALA A 107 -52.17 -41.31 -2.59
N VAL A 108 -53.45 -41.14 -2.95
CA VAL A 108 -54.59 -41.48 -2.06
C VAL A 108 -54.67 -42.99 -1.80
N VAL A 109 -54.52 -43.82 -2.84
CA VAL A 109 -54.53 -45.29 -2.68
C VAL A 109 -53.34 -45.77 -1.84
N VAL A 110 -52.16 -45.21 -2.07
CA VAL A 110 -50.94 -45.55 -1.31
C VAL A 110 -51.08 -45.15 0.16
N ASN A 111 -51.56 -43.94 0.45
CA ASN A 111 -51.83 -43.50 1.83
C ASN A 111 -52.89 -44.37 2.53
N MET A 112 -53.96 -44.73 1.81
CA MET A 112 -55.01 -45.58 2.37
C MET A 112 -54.52 -47.02 2.61
N THR A 113 -53.62 -47.52 1.75
CA THR A 113 -52.99 -48.84 1.91
C THR A 113 -52.01 -48.83 3.09
N ASP A 114 -51.24 -47.77 3.27
CA ASP A 114 -50.33 -47.62 4.41
C ASP A 114 -51.09 -47.52 5.74
N PHE A 115 -52.20 -46.77 5.76
CA PHE A 115 -53.11 -46.74 6.91
C PHE A 115 -53.63 -48.13 7.29
N LEU A 116 -54.02 -48.95 6.30
CA LEU A 116 -54.46 -50.33 6.52
C LEU A 116 -53.33 -51.29 6.94
N LEU A 117 -52.09 -50.98 6.55
CA LEU A 117 -50.88 -51.72 6.91
C LEU A 117 -50.23 -51.21 8.21
N PHE A 118 -50.90 -50.33 8.96
CA PHE A 118 -50.41 -49.73 10.22
C PHE A 118 -49.08 -48.97 10.09
N GLY A 119 -48.83 -48.29 8.97
CA GLY A 119 -47.65 -47.40 8.82
C GLY A 119 -46.34 -48.15 8.55
N LEU A 120 -46.40 -49.27 7.82
CA LEU A 120 -45.21 -50.00 7.37
C LEU A 120 -44.41 -49.25 6.30
N VAL A 121 -45.03 -48.27 5.63
CA VAL A 121 -44.35 -47.40 4.67
C VAL A 121 -43.79 -46.18 5.41
N PRO A 122 -42.55 -45.75 5.12
CA PRO A 122 -42.02 -44.53 5.74
C PRO A 122 -42.88 -43.31 5.43
N ASN A 123 -43.34 -42.60 6.47
CA ASN A 123 -44.19 -41.41 6.35
C ASN A 123 -43.64 -40.36 5.37
N LYS A 124 -42.31 -40.22 5.27
CA LYS A 124 -41.69 -39.31 4.30
C LYS A 124 -42.10 -39.60 2.85
N PHE A 125 -42.34 -40.86 2.47
CA PHE A 125 -42.75 -41.22 1.12
C PHE A 125 -44.24 -40.96 0.89
N THR A 126 -45.10 -41.30 1.84
CA THR A 126 -46.55 -41.13 1.74
C THR A 126 -46.95 -39.65 1.79
N ASP A 127 -46.34 -38.88 2.70
CA ASP A 127 -46.54 -37.44 2.86
C ASP A 127 -45.96 -36.66 1.66
N SER A 128 -44.71 -36.92 1.27
CA SER A 128 -44.10 -36.20 0.13
C SER A 128 -44.80 -36.51 -1.18
N LEU A 129 -45.27 -37.74 -1.41
CA LEU A 129 -46.02 -38.09 -2.61
C LEU A 129 -47.39 -37.39 -2.64
N LEU A 130 -48.06 -37.29 -1.49
CA LEU A 130 -49.33 -36.61 -1.36
C LEU A 130 -49.17 -35.11 -1.56
N ASP A 131 -48.20 -34.49 -0.88
CA ASP A 131 -47.87 -33.06 -1.03
C ASP A 131 -47.46 -32.72 -2.47
N TRP A 132 -46.62 -33.55 -3.10
CA TRP A 132 -46.20 -33.39 -4.50
C TRP A 132 -47.38 -33.50 -5.47
N SER A 133 -48.31 -34.43 -5.20
CA SER A 133 -49.51 -34.61 -6.02
C SER A 133 -50.48 -33.45 -5.86
N PHE A 134 -50.71 -32.98 -4.63
CA PHE A 134 -51.54 -31.80 -4.37
C PHE A 134 -50.93 -30.51 -4.95
N ALA A 135 -49.62 -30.35 -4.84
CA ALA A 135 -48.88 -29.25 -5.45
C ALA A 135 -48.99 -29.28 -6.98
N GLY A 136 -48.90 -30.46 -7.60
CA GLY A 136 -49.07 -30.60 -9.05
C GLY A 136 -50.51 -30.32 -9.53
N VAL A 137 -51.54 -30.71 -8.77
CA VAL A 137 -52.95 -30.46 -9.15
C VAL A 137 -53.34 -28.99 -9.01
N ASN A 138 -52.69 -28.26 -8.10
CA ASN A 138 -52.94 -26.84 -7.93
C ASN A 138 -52.03 -26.03 -8.87
N PRO A 139 -52.55 -25.44 -9.97
CA PRO A 139 -51.73 -24.65 -10.89
C PRO A 139 -51.12 -23.41 -10.23
N PHE A 140 -51.61 -23.00 -9.05
CA PHE A 140 -51.09 -21.89 -8.28
C PHE A 140 -50.09 -22.31 -7.19
N LEU A 141 -49.78 -23.60 -7.06
CA LEU A 141 -48.76 -24.08 -6.13
C LEU A 141 -47.55 -24.59 -6.91
N ASN A 142 -46.35 -24.26 -6.43
CA ASN A 142 -45.12 -24.79 -6.99
C ASN A 142 -44.81 -26.13 -6.32
N ILE A 143 -44.44 -27.13 -7.11
CA ILE A 143 -43.70 -28.28 -6.60
C ILE A 143 -42.33 -27.77 -6.16
N GLU A 144 -42.09 -27.68 -4.85
CA GLU A 144 -40.86 -27.09 -4.32
C GLU A 144 -39.63 -27.90 -4.75
N SER A 145 -38.69 -27.25 -5.44
CA SER A 145 -37.37 -27.80 -5.77
C SER A 145 -36.33 -26.70 -5.57
N GLU A 146 -35.49 -26.87 -4.55
CA GLU A 146 -34.45 -25.89 -4.17
C GLU A 146 -33.40 -25.69 -5.27
N GLU A 147 -33.24 -26.66 -6.18
CA GLU A 147 -32.26 -26.59 -7.27
C GLU A 147 -32.67 -25.66 -8.42
N ARG A 148 -33.94 -25.26 -8.50
CA ARG A 148 -34.51 -24.55 -9.66
C ARG A 148 -34.86 -23.09 -9.39
N THR A 149 -34.38 -22.52 -8.30
CA THR A 149 -34.71 -21.14 -7.93
C THR A 149 -33.62 -20.16 -8.35
N GLU A 150 -33.99 -19.12 -9.08
CA GLU A 150 -33.13 -17.97 -9.35
C GLU A 150 -33.42 -16.87 -8.32
N ARG A 151 -32.36 -16.24 -7.82
CA ARG A 151 -32.45 -15.13 -6.87
C ARG A 151 -32.29 -13.81 -7.62
N THR A 152 -33.33 -13.00 -7.63
CA THR A 152 -33.28 -11.64 -8.19
C THR A 152 -33.26 -10.63 -7.06
N VAL A 153 -32.38 -9.63 -7.13
CA VAL A 153 -32.33 -8.58 -6.11
C VAL A 153 -33.57 -7.70 -6.23
N LEU A 154 -34.40 -7.64 -5.18
CA LEU A 154 -35.55 -6.74 -5.10
C LEU A 154 -35.16 -5.39 -4.54
N LYS A 155 -34.45 -5.42 -3.41
CA LYS A 155 -34.09 -4.21 -2.67
C LYS A 155 -32.76 -4.43 -1.97
N SER A 156 -31.94 -3.38 -1.96
CA SER A 156 -30.69 -3.37 -1.21
C SER A 156 -30.69 -2.13 -0.34
N ASP A 157 -30.79 -2.34 0.96
CA ASP A 157 -30.72 -1.30 1.97
C ASP A 157 -29.33 -1.32 2.61
N LYS A 158 -28.72 -0.13 2.73
CA LYS A 158 -27.42 0.07 3.36
C LYS A 158 -27.60 0.83 4.66
N LYS A 159 -27.17 0.23 5.77
CA LYS A 159 -27.17 0.88 7.08
C LYS A 159 -25.74 0.98 7.59
N LEU A 160 -25.29 2.19 7.90
CA LEU A 160 -24.00 2.40 8.56
C LEU A 160 -24.07 1.86 9.98
N LEU A 161 -23.21 0.90 10.33
CA LEU A 161 -23.09 0.34 11.67
C LEU A 161 -22.05 1.10 12.49
N ASP A 162 -20.87 1.27 11.91
CA ASP A 162 -19.72 1.85 12.58
C ASP A 162 -18.86 2.65 11.59
N GLU A 163 -18.23 3.69 12.10
CA GLU A 163 -17.31 4.53 11.34
C GLU A 163 -16.15 4.95 12.24
N LYS A 164 -14.93 4.66 11.79
CA LYS A 164 -13.71 5.04 12.51
C LYS A 164 -12.64 5.54 11.55
N GLU A 165 -11.74 6.36 12.09
CA GLU A 165 -10.54 6.80 11.40
C GLU A 165 -9.36 5.91 11.80
N GLU A 166 -8.64 5.38 10.80
CA GLU A 166 -7.43 4.60 10.98
C GLU A 166 -6.24 5.37 10.41
N HIS A 167 -5.21 5.59 11.23
CA HIS A 167 -3.94 6.18 10.81
C HIS A 167 -2.87 5.10 10.68
N ILE A 168 -2.28 4.99 9.52
CA ILE A 168 -1.17 4.08 9.23
C ILE A 168 0.08 4.91 9.03
N LYS A 169 1.09 4.69 9.87
CA LYS A 169 2.43 5.26 9.73
C LYS A 169 3.39 4.16 9.26
N LYS A 170 4.09 4.40 8.15
CA LYS A 170 5.01 3.42 7.56
C LYS A 170 6.34 4.07 7.20
N PRO A 171 7.49 3.48 7.57
CA PRO A 171 8.78 3.97 7.10
C PRO A 171 8.93 3.74 5.60
N LEU A 172 9.51 4.73 4.91
CA LEU A 172 9.70 4.68 3.47
C LEU A 172 10.97 3.88 3.14
N PHE A 173 10.84 2.56 2.98
CA PHE A 173 12.00 1.68 2.82
C PHE A 173 12.48 1.58 1.37
N ASN A 174 13.81 1.49 1.16
CA ASN A 174 14.44 1.23 -0.15
C ASN A 174 14.00 2.16 -1.30
N GLN A 175 13.54 3.37 -0.97
CA GLN A 175 13.20 4.39 -1.97
C GLN A 175 14.32 5.42 -2.08
N GLU A 176 14.47 6.00 -3.27
CA GLU A 176 15.42 7.08 -3.52
C GLU A 176 14.80 8.41 -3.08
N ILE A 177 15.51 9.14 -2.24
CA ILE A 177 15.24 10.55 -1.94
C ILE A 177 16.20 11.43 -2.73
N ILE A 178 15.73 12.63 -3.06
CA ILE A 178 16.52 13.64 -3.75
C ILE A 178 16.87 14.71 -2.74
N VAL A 179 18.16 14.89 -2.49
CA VAL A 179 18.68 15.97 -1.67
C VAL A 179 19.20 17.05 -2.60
N VAL A 180 18.65 18.25 -2.48
CA VAL A 180 19.06 19.43 -3.24
C VAL A 180 19.84 20.36 -2.33
N ALA A 181 21.01 20.79 -2.78
CA ALA A 181 21.81 21.81 -2.10
C ALA A 181 21.87 23.06 -2.98
N GLY A 182 21.54 24.22 -2.41
CA GLY A 182 21.51 25.48 -3.16
C GLY A 182 20.41 25.52 -4.22
N ASP A 183 20.73 26.06 -5.40
CA ASP A 183 19.73 26.40 -6.43
C ASP A 183 19.36 25.24 -7.37
N ASP A 184 20.26 24.29 -7.67
CA ASP A 184 19.95 23.23 -8.67
C ASP A 184 20.68 21.89 -8.52
N ASP A 185 21.59 21.74 -7.56
CA ASP A 185 22.41 20.52 -7.46
C ASP A 185 21.69 19.40 -6.70
N ARG A 186 21.40 18.30 -7.41
CA ARG A 186 20.60 17.17 -6.89
C ARG A 186 21.46 15.94 -6.66
N MET A 187 21.43 15.42 -5.44
CA MET A 187 22.02 14.14 -5.07
C MET A 187 20.93 13.13 -4.74
N LYS A 188 21.02 11.94 -5.34
CA LYS A 188 20.12 10.83 -5.02
C LYS A 188 20.71 9.99 -3.88
N ILE A 189 19.90 9.70 -2.87
CA ILE A 189 20.29 8.88 -1.73
C ILE A 189 19.21 7.83 -1.50
N THR A 190 19.61 6.57 -1.33
CA THR A 190 18.68 5.47 -1.06
C THR A 190 18.43 5.36 0.43
N LEU A 191 17.16 5.22 0.82
CA LEU A 191 16.75 4.98 2.21
C LEU A 191 17.00 3.53 2.63
N ASP A 192 17.38 3.34 3.89
CA ASP A 192 17.53 2.03 4.53
C ASP A 192 16.16 1.36 4.80
N GLN A 193 16.16 0.12 5.27
CA GLN A 193 14.96 -0.66 5.63
C GLN A 193 14.06 0.06 6.65
N ASN A 194 14.65 0.91 7.48
CA ASN A 194 13.94 1.71 8.48
C ASN A 194 13.46 3.08 7.96
N GLY A 195 13.59 3.35 6.66
CA GLY A 195 13.28 4.65 6.08
C GLY A 195 14.23 5.77 6.52
N LYS A 196 15.48 5.42 6.84
CA LYS A 196 16.50 6.36 7.29
C LYS A 196 17.60 6.51 6.24
N ALA A 197 18.13 7.72 6.08
CA ALA A 197 19.30 7.98 5.25
C ALA A 197 20.30 8.87 6.00
N GLU A 198 21.57 8.53 5.86
CA GLU A 198 22.69 9.36 6.27
C GLU A 198 23.13 10.23 5.09
N ILE A 199 23.01 11.54 5.25
CA ILE A 199 23.35 12.54 4.26
C ILE A 199 24.65 13.21 4.69
N SER A 200 25.72 12.94 3.95
CA SER A 200 27.03 13.55 4.16
C SER A 200 27.14 14.84 3.36
N LEU A 201 27.29 15.97 4.05
CA LEU A 201 27.27 17.30 3.44
C LEU A 201 28.52 17.59 2.61
N ILE A 202 29.65 16.94 2.90
CA ILE A 202 30.87 17.11 2.11
C ILE A 202 30.68 16.58 0.68
N LYS A 203 29.91 15.49 0.52
CA LYS A 203 29.57 14.94 -0.79
C LYS A 203 28.67 15.92 -1.54
N LEU A 204 27.73 16.56 -0.86
CA LEU A 204 26.91 17.63 -1.45
C LEU A 204 27.77 18.84 -1.85
N SER A 205 28.76 19.24 -1.04
CA SER A 205 29.66 20.38 -1.33
C SER A 205 30.64 20.13 -2.47
N SER A 206 30.81 18.86 -2.83
CA SER A 206 31.59 18.49 -4.00
C SER A 206 30.82 18.80 -5.29
N VAL A 207 29.49 18.75 -5.24
CA VAL A 207 28.60 19.03 -6.37
C VAL A 207 28.22 20.51 -6.42
N SER A 208 27.94 21.12 -5.26
CA SER A 208 27.51 22.52 -5.17
C SER A 208 28.53 23.43 -4.50
N ASN A 209 28.73 24.62 -5.07
CA ASN A 209 29.62 25.65 -4.52
C ASN A 209 28.99 26.48 -3.41
N ASN A 210 27.66 26.44 -3.23
CA ASN A 210 26.97 27.19 -2.18
C ASN A 210 25.91 26.35 -1.47
N ILE A 211 26.21 25.89 -0.25
CA ILE A 211 25.26 25.18 0.61
C ILE A 211 24.73 26.12 1.69
N ASP A 212 23.91 27.09 1.27
CA ASP A 212 23.17 27.92 2.23
C ASP A 212 21.97 27.16 2.80
N ARG A 213 21.28 26.42 1.94
CA ARG A 213 20.06 25.67 2.27
C ARG A 213 20.07 24.30 1.65
N ILE A 214 19.46 23.36 2.35
CA ILE A 214 19.32 21.97 1.94
C ILE A 214 17.84 21.65 1.87
N LYS A 215 17.40 21.15 0.73
CA LYS A 215 16.03 20.66 0.52
C LYS A 215 16.07 19.14 0.37
N ILE A 216 15.34 18.44 1.22
CA ILE A 216 15.17 17.00 1.14
C ILE A 216 13.81 16.74 0.52
N LEU A 217 13.81 16.09 -0.64
CA LEU A 217 12.63 15.78 -1.41
C LEU A 217 12.42 14.26 -1.38
N ALA A 218 11.23 13.84 -0.98
CA ALA A 218 10.82 12.43 -0.99
C ALA A 218 9.51 12.29 -1.77
N GLN A 219 9.39 11.21 -2.53
CA GLN A 219 8.20 10.90 -3.30
C GLN A 219 7.76 9.46 -3.01
N ALA A 220 6.48 9.29 -2.71
CA ALA A 220 5.87 7.99 -2.47
C ALA A 220 4.49 7.95 -3.13
N GLU A 221 4.29 6.97 -4.01
CA GLU A 221 3.06 6.85 -4.83
C GLU A 221 2.73 8.21 -5.50
N ASP A 222 1.65 8.85 -5.07
CA ASP A 222 1.13 10.10 -5.63
C ASP A 222 1.43 11.35 -4.77
N VAL A 223 2.26 11.22 -3.73
CA VAL A 223 2.52 12.31 -2.77
C VAL A 223 4.00 12.68 -2.75
N PHE A 224 4.24 13.97 -2.53
CA PHE A 224 5.55 14.58 -2.41
C PHE A 224 5.71 15.21 -1.03
N GLY A 225 6.85 14.94 -0.39
CA GLY A 225 7.28 15.58 0.84
C GLY A 225 8.52 16.42 0.58
N GLU A 226 8.54 17.63 1.14
CA GLU A 226 9.70 18.54 1.10
C GLU A 226 10.05 18.99 2.52
N LYS A 227 11.35 18.98 2.81
CA LYS A 227 11.90 19.57 4.04
C LYS A 227 13.08 20.47 3.69
N GLU A 228 12.96 21.76 3.99
CA GLU A 228 14.03 22.74 3.86
C GLU A 228 14.71 22.97 5.21
N ILE A 229 16.03 23.05 5.19
CA ILE A 229 16.86 23.24 6.38
C ILE A 229 18.00 24.20 6.05
N ASP A 230 18.23 25.18 6.92
CA ASP A 230 19.31 26.14 6.76
C ASP A 230 20.63 25.58 7.31
N VAL A 231 21.74 25.90 6.64
CA VAL A 231 23.07 25.52 7.10
C VAL A 231 23.70 26.66 7.89
N SER A 232 24.33 26.36 9.02
CA SER A 232 25.03 27.39 9.81
C SER A 232 26.27 27.93 9.08
N ARG A 233 26.57 29.22 9.28
CA ARG A 233 27.74 29.88 8.67
C ARG A 233 29.06 29.19 9.04
N GLN A 234 29.20 28.74 10.28
CA GLN A 234 30.37 28.01 10.74
C GLN A 234 30.57 26.73 9.92
N LEU A 235 29.50 25.94 9.77
CA LEU A 235 29.54 24.69 9.02
C LEU A 235 29.84 24.93 7.54
N ARG A 236 29.31 26.01 6.93
CA ARG A 236 29.65 26.38 5.56
C ARG A 236 31.16 26.63 5.38
N ASN A 237 31.77 27.40 6.28
CA ASN A 237 33.21 27.65 6.25
C ASN A 237 34.02 26.35 6.44
N GLN A 238 33.55 25.45 7.30
CA GLN A 238 34.19 24.13 7.50
C GLN A 238 34.06 23.25 6.25
N LEU A 239 32.88 23.23 5.61
CA LEU A 239 32.62 22.51 4.37
C LEU A 239 33.46 23.03 3.21
N GLU A 240 33.62 24.35 3.09
CA GLU A 240 34.47 24.96 2.07
C GLU A 240 35.91 24.46 2.20
N GLN A 241 36.50 24.56 3.40
CA GLN A 241 37.85 24.07 3.69
C GLN A 241 37.98 22.56 3.43
N ALA A 242 37.01 21.77 3.89
CA ALA A 242 37.03 20.33 3.72
C ALA A 242 36.82 19.91 2.25
N SER A 243 36.04 20.67 1.47
CA SER A 243 35.80 20.42 0.05
C SER A 243 37.06 20.62 -0.78
N VAL A 244 37.90 21.60 -0.45
CA VAL A 244 39.19 21.83 -1.13
C VAL A 244 40.11 20.63 -0.94
N ILE A 245 40.25 20.15 0.30
CA ILE A 245 41.04 18.97 0.63
C ILE A 245 40.46 17.74 -0.07
N THR A 246 39.14 17.55 0.01
CA THR A 246 38.48 16.37 -0.58
C THR A 246 38.58 16.36 -2.09
N LYS A 247 38.42 17.50 -2.77
CA LYS A 247 38.60 17.62 -4.24
C LYS A 247 40.02 17.28 -4.65
N LYS A 248 41.04 17.81 -3.95
CA LYS A 248 42.46 17.50 -4.18
C LYS A 248 42.72 16.00 -4.17
N TYR A 249 42.21 15.28 -3.16
CA TYR A 249 42.43 13.84 -3.05
C TYR A 249 41.44 13.00 -3.87
N THR A 250 40.26 13.51 -4.23
CA THR A 250 39.32 12.81 -5.13
C THR A 250 39.95 12.60 -6.50
N THR A 251 40.59 13.63 -7.06
CA THR A 251 41.31 13.52 -8.34
C THR A 251 42.49 12.55 -8.23
N LEU A 252 43.30 12.67 -7.17
CA LEU A 252 44.53 11.88 -7.01
C LEU A 252 44.28 10.41 -6.62
N VAL A 253 43.18 10.11 -5.92
CA VAL A 253 42.98 8.81 -5.25
C VAL A 253 41.77 8.03 -5.80
N PHE A 254 40.76 8.70 -6.36
CA PHE A 254 39.49 8.06 -6.72
C PHE A 254 39.18 8.02 -8.21
N ASN A 255 39.44 9.09 -8.98
CA ASN A 255 38.98 9.16 -10.38
C ASN A 255 40.05 8.78 -11.42
N GLU A 256 41.34 9.05 -11.19
CA GLU A 256 42.41 8.83 -12.19
C GLU A 256 43.75 8.37 -11.57
N ALA A 257 43.70 7.53 -10.53
CA ALA A 257 44.92 7.12 -9.85
C ALA A 257 45.73 6.09 -10.66
N ASN A 258 46.71 6.54 -11.43
CA ASN A 258 47.88 5.72 -11.73
C ASN A 258 48.63 5.46 -10.42
N PRO A 259 49.02 4.22 -10.09
CA PRO A 259 49.79 3.92 -8.87
C PRO A 259 51.04 4.80 -8.69
N GLN A 260 51.61 5.25 -9.82
CA GLN A 260 52.78 6.13 -9.90
C GLN A 260 52.52 7.56 -9.42
N ASP A 261 51.29 8.07 -9.49
CA ASP A 261 50.97 9.45 -9.10
C ASP A 261 50.65 9.55 -7.60
N VAL A 262 50.04 8.51 -7.02
CA VAL A 262 49.90 8.37 -5.56
C VAL A 262 51.28 8.24 -4.90
N GLU A 263 52.24 7.64 -5.61
CA GLU A 263 53.61 7.51 -5.12
C GLU A 263 54.36 8.84 -5.08
N LYS A 264 53.94 9.87 -5.84
CA LYS A 264 54.55 11.21 -5.83
C LYS A 264 53.97 12.16 -4.77
N VAL A 265 52.91 11.75 -4.09
CA VAL A 265 52.26 12.59 -3.06
C VAL A 265 53.17 12.73 -1.84
N ASP A 266 53.38 13.97 -1.40
CA ASP A 266 54.10 14.26 -0.16
C ASP A 266 53.30 13.73 1.05
N LEU A 267 53.87 12.74 1.74
CA LEU A 267 53.26 12.07 2.89
C LEU A 267 53.06 13.02 4.09
N THR A 268 53.89 14.06 4.20
CA THR A 268 53.78 15.06 5.28
C THR A 268 52.61 16.00 5.05
N VAL A 269 52.35 16.37 3.79
CA VAL A 269 51.19 17.19 3.40
C VAL A 269 49.91 16.37 3.52
N LEU A 270 49.92 15.10 3.07
CA LEU A 270 48.78 14.21 3.20
C LEU A 270 48.36 13.98 4.65
N SER A 271 49.30 13.65 5.55
CA SER A 271 48.98 13.47 6.97
C SER A 271 48.42 14.74 7.61
N ARG A 272 48.97 15.93 7.27
CA ARG A 272 48.45 17.22 7.73
C ARG A 272 47.03 17.50 7.24
N ASP A 273 46.76 17.23 5.97
CA ASP A 273 45.45 17.46 5.35
C ASP A 273 44.37 16.49 5.89
N LEU A 274 44.74 15.24 6.20
CA LEU A 274 43.86 14.29 6.87
C LEU A 274 43.54 14.74 8.31
N MET A 275 44.55 15.23 9.03
CA MET A 275 44.38 15.74 10.38
C MET A 275 43.52 17.00 10.43
N SER A 276 43.68 17.92 9.49
CA SER A 276 42.83 19.11 9.41
C SER A 276 41.38 18.72 9.12
N LEU A 277 41.17 17.75 8.22
CA LEU A 277 39.84 17.24 7.90
C LEU A 277 39.16 16.54 9.09
N SER A 278 39.92 15.77 9.88
CA SER A 278 39.45 15.21 11.16
C SER A 278 39.10 16.30 12.18
N LYS A 279 39.96 17.32 12.36
CA LYS A 279 39.70 18.48 13.25
C LYS A 279 38.47 19.29 12.84
N LEU A 280 38.14 19.32 11.55
CA LEU A 280 36.94 19.99 11.02
C LEU A 280 35.65 19.16 11.25
N GLY A 281 35.74 17.94 11.77
CA GLY A 281 34.60 17.07 12.07
C GLY A 281 34.28 16.04 10.98
N PHE A 282 35.12 15.90 9.95
CA PHE A 282 34.91 14.98 8.83
C PHE A 282 35.73 13.68 8.97
N GLU A 283 35.74 13.09 10.17
CA GLU A 283 36.58 11.93 10.49
C GLU A 283 36.35 10.74 9.54
N ALA A 284 35.10 10.44 9.20
CA ALA A 284 34.74 9.35 8.29
C ALA A 284 35.37 9.53 6.89
N ASP A 285 35.44 10.77 6.40
CA ASP A 285 36.04 11.08 5.11
C ASP A 285 37.57 11.05 5.16
N SER A 286 38.16 11.51 6.28
CA SER A 286 39.61 11.38 6.52
C SER A 286 40.02 9.91 6.45
N LEU A 287 39.32 9.06 7.20
CA LEU A 287 39.57 7.61 7.24
C LEU A 287 39.35 6.95 5.87
N ARG A 288 38.36 7.41 5.10
CA ARG A 288 38.09 6.93 3.74
C ARG A 288 39.25 7.25 2.79
N ILE A 289 39.77 8.48 2.84
CA ILE A 289 40.94 8.89 2.04
C ILE A 289 42.18 8.12 2.49
N GLU A 290 42.42 8.00 3.79
CA GLU A 290 43.54 7.26 4.36
C GLU A 290 43.56 5.80 3.90
N LYS A 291 42.45 5.07 4.10
CA LYS A 291 42.33 3.67 3.70
C LYS A 291 42.57 3.48 2.20
N LYS A 292 42.00 4.37 1.38
CA LYS A 292 42.15 4.28 -0.08
C LYS A 292 43.58 4.62 -0.51
N ALA A 293 44.20 5.66 0.05
CA ALA A 293 45.59 6.00 -0.19
C ALA A 293 46.52 4.83 0.21
N MET A 294 46.32 4.24 1.39
CA MET A 294 47.04 3.05 1.84
C MET A 294 46.86 1.84 0.92
N SER A 295 45.71 1.67 0.28
CA SER A 295 45.49 0.57 -0.66
C SER A 295 46.30 0.69 -1.95
N LEU A 296 46.70 1.91 -2.32
CA LEU A 296 47.43 2.22 -3.55
C LEU A 296 48.94 2.37 -3.34
N MET A 297 49.40 2.53 -2.09
CA MET A 297 50.81 2.71 -1.75
C MET A 297 51.59 1.38 -1.65
N SER A 298 52.90 1.42 -1.86
CA SER A 298 53.83 0.31 -1.60
C SER A 298 54.02 0.08 -0.08
N GLU A 299 54.34 -1.16 0.33
CA GLU A 299 54.47 -1.54 1.75
C GLU A 299 55.50 -0.72 2.53
N THR A 300 56.56 -0.25 1.87
CA THR A 300 57.57 0.64 2.47
C THR A 300 56.99 2.01 2.79
N LYS A 301 56.22 2.61 1.87
CA LYS A 301 55.56 3.91 2.08
C LYS A 301 54.41 3.84 3.08
N LYS A 302 53.70 2.71 3.17
CA LYS A 302 52.68 2.50 4.21
C LYS A 302 53.27 2.63 5.60
N LYS A 303 54.46 2.06 5.83
CA LYS A 303 55.14 2.13 7.14
C LYS A 303 55.58 3.55 7.49
N THR A 304 56.14 4.29 6.53
CA THR A 304 56.54 5.69 6.75
C THR A 304 55.34 6.61 6.96
N PHE A 305 54.26 6.38 6.22
CA PHE A 305 53.02 7.14 6.35
C PHE A 305 52.36 6.96 7.72
N LYS A 306 52.27 5.71 8.22
CA LYS A 306 51.79 5.42 9.57
C LYS A 306 52.61 6.12 10.64
N ALA A 307 53.95 6.06 10.53
CA ALA A 307 54.84 6.75 11.46
C ALA A 307 54.64 8.28 11.47
N GLU A 308 54.35 8.89 10.32
CA GLU A 308 54.07 10.33 10.24
C GLU A 308 52.69 10.70 10.80
N ILE A 309 51.66 9.85 10.62
CA ILE A 309 50.36 10.00 11.28
C ILE A 309 50.52 9.90 12.80
N ASP A 310 51.22 8.89 13.30
CA ASP A 310 51.45 8.68 14.74
C ASP A 310 52.20 9.87 15.36
N LYS A 311 53.17 10.43 14.64
CA LYS A 311 53.89 11.64 15.02
C LYS A 311 53.00 12.89 15.01
N ALA A 312 52.08 13.00 14.05
CA ALA A 312 51.12 14.10 14.00
C ALA A 312 50.00 13.97 15.06
N LEU A 313 49.73 12.75 15.55
CA LEU A 313 48.83 12.45 16.68
C LEU A 313 49.46 12.74 18.05
N ALA A 314 50.79 12.89 18.12
CA ALA A 314 51.49 13.17 19.37
C ALA A 314 51.08 14.56 19.93
N PRO A 315 50.94 14.68 21.27
CA PRO A 315 50.34 15.86 21.92
C PRO A 315 51.08 17.20 21.70
N ASP A 316 52.30 17.20 21.16
CA ASP A 316 53.16 18.38 20.97
C ASP A 316 53.22 18.90 19.52
N ALA A 317 52.29 18.50 18.63
CA ALA A 317 52.30 18.98 17.24
C ALA A 317 51.88 20.47 17.14
N PRO A 318 52.64 21.33 16.43
CA PRO A 318 52.34 22.75 16.32
C PRO A 318 50.97 23.01 15.69
N ALA A 319 50.24 23.99 16.24
CA ALA A 319 48.93 24.40 15.76
C ALA A 319 48.95 24.75 14.27
N VAL A 320 47.94 24.26 13.54
CA VAL A 320 47.83 24.36 12.09
C VAL A 320 47.42 25.79 11.70
N THR A 321 48.37 26.60 11.26
CA THR A 321 48.09 27.79 10.44
C THR A 321 48.03 27.38 8.98
N LEU A 322 46.83 27.44 8.39
CA LEU A 322 46.63 27.35 6.95
C LEU A 322 47.19 28.64 6.32
N THR A 323 48.39 28.58 5.77
CA THR A 323 48.88 29.66 4.89
C THR A 323 48.10 29.59 3.59
N THR A 324 47.25 30.58 3.37
CA THR A 324 46.66 30.89 2.07
C THR A 324 47.82 31.17 1.10
N GLU A 325 48.11 30.22 0.22
CA GLU A 325 49.05 30.43 -0.87
C GLU A 325 48.37 31.35 -1.88
N LYS A 326 48.75 32.63 -1.81
CA LYS A 326 48.32 33.68 -2.73
C LYS A 326 48.83 33.30 -4.12
N THR A 327 47.93 32.88 -5.00
CA THR A 327 48.19 32.74 -6.44
C THR A 327 48.77 34.06 -6.95
N ALA A 328 50.04 34.02 -7.34
CA ALA A 328 50.71 35.11 -8.01
C ALA A 328 50.18 35.19 -9.44
N ASP A 329 49.69 36.38 -9.79
CA ASP A 329 49.35 36.81 -11.12
C ASP A 329 50.49 36.52 -12.12
N SER A 330 50.12 35.98 -13.28
CA SER A 330 50.91 36.09 -14.51
C SER A 330 50.05 36.74 -15.59
N ASN A 331 50.19 38.06 -15.72
CA ASN A 331 50.05 38.81 -16.97
C ASN A 331 51.40 39.47 -17.24
#